data_AF-A0A1T4PWY8-F1
#
_entry.id   AF-A0A1T4PWY8-F1
#
_cell.length_a   1.000
_cell.length_b   1.000
_cell.length_c   1.000
_cell.angle_alpha   90.00
_cell.angle_beta   90.00
_cell.angle_gamma   90.00
#
_symmetry.space_group_name_H-M   'P 1'
#
loop_
_entity.id
_entity.type
_entity.pdbx_description
1 polymer ?
#
loop_
_entity_poly.entity_id
_entity_poly.type
_entity_poly.pdbx_seq_one_letter_code
_entity_poly.pdbx_strand_id
1 'polypeptide(L)' 'MVLETGDGAQLRAHVRRLQEAGWDASLIRIDTLCGRLEYPSQYRLSRFVTGPASGSGEEHADG' A
#
# COMPACT_ATOMS: atom_id res chain seq x y z
N MET A 1 5.73 2.97 -4.74
CA MET A 1 4.34 2.92 -5.22
C MET A 1 4.28 1.92 -6.37
N VAL A 2 3.34 0.97 -6.37
CA VAL A 2 3.33 -0.19 -7.29
C VAL A 2 2.34 0.01 -8.44
N LEU A 3 1.15 0.53 -8.15
CA LEU A 3 0.13 0.86 -9.14
C LEU A 3 -0.77 1.99 -8.60
N GLU A 4 -1.26 2.86 -9.46
CA GLU A 4 -2.40 3.72 -9.17
C GLU A 4 -3.35 3.73 -10.36
N THR A 5 -4.63 3.53 -10.10
CA THR A 5 -5.63 3.34 -11.14
C THR A 5 -7.03 3.72 -10.66
N GLY A 6 -7.81 4.39 -11.50
CA GLY A 6 -9.26 4.58 -11.25
C GLY A 6 -10.09 3.33 -11.52
N ASP A 7 -9.49 2.29 -12.12
CA ASP A 7 -10.21 1.09 -12.53
C ASP A 7 -10.05 -0.06 -11.53
N GLY A 8 -11.18 -0.43 -10.90
CA GLY A 8 -11.18 -1.51 -9.91
C GLY A 8 -10.88 -2.89 -10.50
N ALA A 9 -11.14 -3.13 -11.79
CA ALA A 9 -10.82 -4.41 -12.42
C ALA A 9 -9.31 -4.56 -12.66
N GLN A 10 -8.64 -3.48 -13.06
CA GLN A 10 -7.20 -3.39 -13.22
C GLN A 10 -6.48 -3.59 -11.88
N LEU A 11 -6.99 -2.98 -10.80
CA LEU A 11 -6.48 -3.23 -9.45
C LEU A 11 -6.56 -4.73 -9.10
N ARG A 12 -7.74 -5.36 -9.26
CA ARG A 12 -7.93 -6.79 -8.94
C ARG A 12 -7.02 -7.69 -9.76
N ALA A 13 -6.87 -7.41 -11.05
CA ALA A 13 -5.96 -8.16 -11.93
C ALA A 13 -4.51 -8.03 -11.47
N HIS A 14 -4.09 -6.83 -11.05
CA HIS A 14 -2.74 -6.59 -10.57
C HIS A 14 -2.46 -7.27 -9.23
N VAL A 15 -3.40 -7.21 -8.28
CA VAL A 15 -3.31 -7.93 -7.00
C VAL A 15 -3.20 -9.44 -7.22
N ARG A 16 -3.95 -9.99 -8.18
CA ARG A 16 -3.84 -11.42 -8.52
C ARG A 16 -2.45 -11.77 -9.03
N ARG A 17 -1.88 -10.97 -9.95
CA ARG A 17 -0.53 -11.20 -10.46
C ARG A 17 0.54 -11.14 -9.36
N LEU A 18 0.39 -10.25 -8.37
CA LEU A 18 1.31 -10.17 -7.24
C LEU A 18 1.24 -11.44 -6.37
N GLN A 19 0.04 -11.95 -6.11
CA GLN A 19 -0.14 -13.22 -5.40
C GLN A 19 0.48 -14.40 -6.17
N GLU A 20 0.28 -14.46 -7.50
CA GLU A 20 0.91 -15.49 -8.35
C GLU A 20 2.43 -15.37 -8.37
N ALA A 21 2.97 -14.16 -8.20
CA ALA A 21 4.40 -13.91 -8.05
C ALA A 21 4.94 -14.23 -6.63
N GLY A 22 4.11 -14.79 -5.74
CA GLY A 22 4.50 -15.17 -4.39
C GLY A 22 4.63 -13.99 -3.42
N TRP A 23 3.99 -12.86 -3.70
CA TRP A 23 3.95 -11.77 -2.74
C TRP A 23 3.07 -12.13 -1.56
N ASP A 24 3.58 -11.93 -0.35
CA ASP A 24 2.80 -12.06 0.86
C ASP A 24 1.70 -11.00 0.90
N ALA A 25 0.46 -11.43 1.16
CA ALA A 25 -0.69 -10.54 1.21
C ALA A 25 -0.54 -9.45 2.29
N SER A 26 0.20 -9.73 3.37
CA SER A 26 0.50 -8.80 4.45
C SER A 26 1.42 -7.65 4.02
N LEU A 27 2.14 -7.82 2.90
CA LEU A 27 3.00 -6.81 2.30
C LEU A 27 2.25 -5.95 1.27
N ILE A 28 0.96 -6.17 1.05
CA ILE A 28 0.15 -5.44 0.07
C ILE A 28 -0.80 -4.49 0.79
N ARG A 29 -0.71 -3.19 0.49
CA ARG A 29 -1.67 -2.17 0.95
C ARG A 29 -2.41 -1.59 -0.24
N ILE A 30 -3.73 -1.63 -0.17
CA ILE A 30 -4.63 -0.97 -1.12
C ILE A 30 -5.19 0.26 -0.41
N ASP A 31 -4.90 1.43 -0.96
CA ASP A 31 -5.49 2.69 -0.53
C ASP A 31 -6.58 3.09 -1.53
N THR A 32 -7.69 3.61 -1.01
CA THR A 32 -8.81 4.07 -1.83
C THR A 32 -8.91 5.57 -1.67
N LEU A 33 -8.49 6.29 -2.71
CA LEU A 33 -8.53 7.74 -2.77
C LEU A 33 -9.94 8.16 -3.19
N CYS A 34 -10.82 8.20 -2.19
CA CYS A 34 -12.11 8.86 -2.29
C CYS A 34 -11.86 10.36 -2.16
N GLY A 35 -11.70 11.05 -3.28
CA GLY A 35 -11.70 12.51 -3.31
C GLY A 35 -13.08 13.05 -2.93
N ARG A 36 -13.44 14.24 -3.41
CA ARG A 36 -14.76 14.84 -3.16
C ARG A 36 -15.91 14.17 -3.95
N LEU A 37 -15.71 12.94 -4.41
CA LEU A 37 -16.63 12.15 -5.21
C LEU A 37 -17.27 11.04 -4.39
N GLU A 38 -18.53 10.75 -4.70
CA GLU A 38 -19.35 9.70 -4.08
C GLU A 38 -18.79 8.29 -4.35
N TYR A 39 -17.93 8.16 -5.36
CA TYR A 39 -17.25 6.93 -5.75
C TYR A 39 -15.73 7.07 -5.64
N PRO A 40 -15.02 5.96 -5.33
CA PRO A 40 -13.57 5.95 -5.29
C PRO A 40 -13.01 6.40 -6.63
N SER A 41 -12.29 7.52 -6.62
CA SER A 41 -11.80 8.14 -7.84
C SER A 41 -10.52 7.44 -8.31
N GLN A 42 -9.73 6.94 -7.35
CA GLN A 42 -8.50 6.20 -7.60
C GLN A 42 -8.24 5.16 -6.50
N TYR A 43 -7.63 4.07 -6.91
CA TYR A 43 -7.04 3.05 -6.06
C TYR A 43 -5.53 3.12 -6.16
N ARG A 44 -4.84 3.07 -5.03
CA ARG A 44 -3.38 3.03 -4.98
C ARG A 44 -2.90 1.73 -4.34
N LEU A 45 -2.11 0.97 -5.07
CA LEU A 45 -1.44 -0.22 -4.60
C LEU A 45 -0.02 0.12 -4.16
N SER A 46 0.30 -0.20 -2.91
CA SER A 46 1.61 0.01 -2.31
C SER A 46 2.12 -1.27 -1.68
N ARG A 47 3.43 -1.51 -1.78
CA ARG A 47 4.10 -2.59 -1.06
C ARG A 47 4.56 -2.08 0.30
N PHE A 48 4.21 -2.77 1.38
CA PHE A 48 4.88 -2.60 2.66
C PHE A 48 6.30 -3.15 2.55
N VAL A 49 7.28 -2.30 2.86
CA VAL A 49 8.65 -2.76 3.05
C VAL A 49 8.80 -3.05 4.53
N THR A 50 8.77 -4.33 4.91
CA THR A 50 9.22 -4.78 6.23
C THR A 50 10.74 -4.71 6.26
N GLY A 51 11.30 -3.50 6.19
CA GLY A 51 12.60 -3.26 6.79
C GLY A 51 12.42 -3.21 8.31
N PRO A 52 13.44 -3.47 9.13
CA PRO A 52 13.36 -3.07 10.53
C PRO A 52 12.97 -1.59 10.50
N ALA A 53 11.86 -1.24 11.14
CA ALA A 53 11.61 0.16 11.43
C ALA A 53 12.85 0.61 12.19
N SER A 54 13.77 1.30 11.51
CA SER A 54 14.82 2.07 12.16
C SER A 54 14.10 3.27 12.78
N GLY A 55 13.30 2.99 13.80
CA GLY A 55 13.03 3.90 14.88
C GLY A 55 14.24 3.86 15.80
N SER A 56 15.40 4.25 15.28
CA SER A 56 16.40 4.94 16.10
C SER A 56 15.84 6.34 16.35
N GLY A 57 14.77 6.40 17.16
CA GLY A 57 14.41 7.61 17.87
C GLY A 57 15.23 7.55 19.15
N GLU A 58 16.46 8.07 19.08
CA GLU A 58 17.32 8.31 20.22
C GLU A 58 16.52 9.02 21.32
N GLU A 59 16.21 8.26 22.37
CA GLU A 59 16.33 8.63 23.78
C GLU A 59 16.80 10.07 24.02
N HIS A 60 15.86 10.97 24.31
CA HIS A 60 16.15 12.16 25.10
C HIS A 60 15.87 11.82 26.57
N ALA A 61 16.90 11.32 27.25
CA ALA A 61 16.97 11.41 28.70
C ALA A 61 17.25 12.88 29.06
N ASP A 62 16.35 13.52 29.79
CA ASP A 62 16.63 14.74 30.56
C ASP A 62 16.40 14.41 32.03
N GLY A 63 17.43 14.70 32.84
CA GLY A 63 17.57 14.28 34.24
C GLY A 63 16.99 15.26 35.25
#